data_AF-A0A4X2KHI5-F1
#
_entry.id   AF-A0A4X2KHI5-F1
#
_cell.length_a   1.000
_cell.length_b   1.000
_cell.length_c   1.000
_cell.angle_alpha   90.00
_cell.angle_beta   90.00
_cell.angle_gamma   90.00
#
_symmetry.space_group_name_H-M   'P 1'
#
loop_
_entity.id
_entity.type
_entity.pdbx_description
1 polymer ?
#
loop_
_entity_poly.entity_id
_entity_poly.type
_entity_poly.pdbx_seq_one_letter_code
_entity_poly.pdbx_strand_id
1 'polypeptide(L)'
;MCTTPPQCTRPRRPSAVYSHTPPPGYNPQALALGEDVSSFPGDRRLVLSGSVNGQLSGCRDAMASEQHVLVLRVEVEGTPAEVQAWAAASELQGEPLWTRKILRQGGRKKDSGSGDQAGGHGGSPLDPALLPLVPEPGWYVSPRQPFSQPLAPELKARQLVLGAEHALLLDETGQVYTWGTGRLGQLGHGALEAELEPRQVEALQGLTMAQVAAGGWHSLCVSEAGDLYIWGWNESGQLALPSRAIAEREKTVAGAKIPATVGDGDPAQFISIQPFPAFLDLPSGSEVSTASCGSRHTAVVTRDGELYTWGWGKYGQLGHKNTASLDQPQRVDYFADNLLHVEAVICGPWNTYVYAVEGKN
;
A
#
# COMPACT_ATOMS: atom_id res chain seq x y z
N MET A 1 -37.74 13.36 32.59
CA MET A 1 -37.66 12.13 31.78
C MET A 1 -36.82 12.45 30.57
N CYS A 2 -35.55 12.04 30.59
CA CYS A 2 -34.60 12.23 29.50
C CYS A 2 -34.98 11.34 28.32
N THR A 3 -35.11 11.92 27.13
CA THR A 3 -35.16 11.20 25.87
C THR A 3 -33.82 11.40 25.16
N THR A 4 -33.16 10.29 24.88
CA THR A 4 -31.87 10.17 24.18
C THR A 4 -31.98 10.56 22.70
N PRO A 5 -30.98 11.23 22.11
CA PRO A 5 -30.86 11.37 20.65
C PRO A 5 -30.15 10.14 20.01
N PRO A 6 -30.32 9.94 18.69
CA PRO A 6 -30.02 8.69 18.00
C PRO A 6 -28.51 8.43 17.83
N GLN A 7 -28.14 7.15 17.93
CA GLN A 7 -26.79 6.65 17.70
C GLN A 7 -26.41 6.77 16.22
N CYS A 8 -25.26 7.41 15.98
CA CYS A 8 -24.67 7.61 14.67
C CYS A 8 -23.88 6.35 14.27
N THR A 9 -24.38 5.58 13.31
CA THR A 9 -23.67 4.44 12.72
C THR A 9 -22.60 4.96 11.75
N ARG A 10 -21.32 4.69 12.04
CA ARG A 10 -20.18 4.97 11.13
C ARG A 10 -19.61 3.66 10.54
N PRO A 11 -18.97 3.73 9.36
CA PRO A 11 -18.92 2.63 8.40
C PRO A 11 -17.85 1.57 8.73
N ARG A 12 -18.11 0.33 8.30
CA ARG A 12 -17.14 -0.77 8.28
C ARG A 12 -16.01 -0.44 7.31
N ARG A 13 -14.74 -0.56 7.75
CA ARG A 13 -13.53 -0.51 6.91
C ARG A 13 -12.81 -1.87 6.96
N PRO A 14 -12.07 -2.23 5.90
CA PRO A 14 -11.81 -3.63 5.53
C PRO A 14 -10.69 -4.29 6.32
N SER A 15 -10.85 -5.59 6.55
CA SER A 15 -9.88 -6.49 7.18
C SER A 15 -8.83 -6.96 6.17
N ALA A 16 -7.54 -6.76 6.44
CA ALA A 16 -6.45 -7.40 5.71
C ALA A 16 -5.99 -8.66 6.47
N VAL A 17 -5.77 -9.77 5.74
CA VAL A 17 -5.41 -11.08 6.30
C VAL A 17 -4.18 -11.62 5.56
N TYR A 18 -3.14 -11.98 6.32
CA TYR A 18 -1.95 -12.67 5.85
C TYR A 18 -2.18 -14.19 5.83
N SER A 19 -1.57 -14.89 4.87
CA SER A 19 -1.37 -16.34 4.96
C SER A 19 -0.02 -16.71 4.36
N HIS A 20 0.89 -17.20 5.19
CA HIS A 20 2.16 -17.79 4.78
C HIS A 20 2.02 -19.30 4.56
N THR A 21 2.62 -19.79 3.49
CA THR A 21 3.46 -20.99 3.55
C THR A 21 4.91 -20.55 3.37
N PRO A 22 5.81 -20.76 4.35
CA PRO A 22 7.22 -20.46 4.19
C PRO A 22 7.89 -21.49 3.25
N PRO A 23 8.93 -21.11 2.48
CA PRO A 23 9.72 -22.04 1.68
C PRO A 23 10.47 -23.05 2.59
N PRO A 24 10.83 -24.23 2.06
CA PRO A 24 11.37 -25.34 2.87
C PRO A 24 12.67 -24.94 3.57
N GLY A 25 12.69 -25.07 4.90
CA GLY A 25 13.83 -24.76 5.78
C GLY A 25 13.47 -24.07 7.11
N TYR A 26 12.21 -23.69 7.33
CA TYR A 26 11.77 -23.02 8.55
C TYR A 26 10.94 -23.96 9.43
N ASN A 27 11.35 -24.16 10.69
CA ASN A 27 10.69 -25.06 11.65
C ASN A 27 10.12 -24.25 12.83
N PRO A 28 8.82 -23.87 12.81
CA PRO A 28 8.15 -23.36 14.00
C PRO A 28 7.49 -24.52 14.75
N GLN A 29 7.92 -24.73 15.99
CA GLN A 29 7.26 -25.64 16.93
C GLN A 29 5.83 -25.18 17.18
N ALA A 30 4.88 -26.09 16.92
CA ALA A 30 3.46 -25.91 17.11
C ALA A 30 3.08 -25.81 18.59
N LEU A 31 2.10 -24.95 18.91
CA LEU A 31 1.35 -24.99 20.16
C LEU A 31 -0.14 -25.23 19.83
N ALA A 32 -0.74 -26.06 20.66
CA ALA A 32 -1.84 -26.96 20.36
C ALA A 32 -3.22 -26.30 20.16
N LEU A 33 -4.01 -26.91 19.28
CA LEU A 33 -5.42 -26.65 19.03
C LEU A 33 -6.27 -27.56 19.93
N GLY A 34 -7.29 -26.99 20.57
CA GLY A 34 -8.41 -27.75 21.12
C GLY A 34 -9.33 -28.18 19.98
N GLU A 35 -9.60 -29.47 19.89
CA GLU A 35 -10.52 -30.06 18.91
C GLU A 35 -11.97 -29.75 19.24
N ASP A 36 -12.78 -29.48 18.22
CA ASP A 36 -14.07 -30.14 18.12
C ASP A 36 -14.42 -30.38 16.65
N VAL A 37 -14.47 -31.66 16.29
CA VAL A 37 -14.74 -32.15 14.93
C VAL A 37 -16.20 -32.60 14.87
N SER A 38 -17.01 -31.95 14.04
CA SER A 38 -18.15 -32.62 13.42
C SER A 38 -18.39 -32.14 11.99
N SER A 39 -18.74 -33.11 11.15
CA SER A 39 -18.63 -33.21 9.70
C SER A 39 -19.63 -32.41 8.87
N PHE A 40 -19.19 -31.83 7.73
CA PHE A 40 -19.97 -31.76 6.48
C PHE A 40 -19.04 -31.74 5.24
N PRO A 41 -19.39 -32.43 4.14
CA PRO A 41 -18.64 -32.38 2.88
C PRO A 41 -19.17 -31.26 1.98
N GLY A 42 -18.28 -30.38 1.52
CA GLY A 42 -18.59 -29.37 0.50
C GLY A 42 -18.90 -27.99 1.06
N ASP A 43 -17.88 -27.32 1.59
CA ASP A 43 -17.82 -25.85 1.59
C ASP A 43 -16.38 -25.44 1.84
N ARG A 44 -15.73 -24.81 0.85
CA ARG A 44 -14.39 -24.21 1.03
C ARG A 44 -14.56 -22.91 1.80
N ARG A 45 -14.82 -23.02 3.10
CA ARG A 45 -14.90 -21.87 3.98
C ARG A 45 -13.58 -21.70 4.71
N LEU A 46 -12.78 -20.74 4.26
CA LEU A 46 -11.72 -20.20 5.10
C LEU A 46 -12.38 -19.31 6.16
N VAL A 47 -12.50 -19.80 7.40
CA VAL A 47 -12.89 -18.99 8.55
C VAL A 47 -11.61 -18.60 9.28
N LEU A 48 -11.23 -17.33 9.16
CA LEU A 48 -10.21 -16.74 10.03
C LEU A 48 -10.91 -15.72 10.91
N SER A 49 -11.04 -16.07 12.19
CA SER A 49 -11.56 -15.21 13.23
C SER A 49 -10.47 -15.03 14.28
N GLY A 50 -9.98 -13.79 14.41
CA GLY A 50 -9.23 -13.33 15.56
C GLY A 50 -9.96 -12.11 16.11
N SER A 51 -10.27 -12.11 17.39
CA SER A 51 -10.78 -10.95 18.11
C SER A 51 -9.85 -10.68 19.27
N VAL A 52 -9.29 -9.48 19.33
CA VAL A 52 -8.63 -9.01 20.55
C VAL A 52 -9.72 -8.32 21.37
N ASN A 53 -10.16 -8.97 22.44
CA ASN A 53 -11.25 -8.49 23.28
C ASN A 53 -10.67 -7.68 24.45
N GLY A 54 -10.74 -6.36 24.37
CA GLY A 54 -10.26 -5.49 25.43
C GLY A 54 -10.80 -4.08 25.28
N GLN A 55 -11.11 -3.42 26.39
CA GLN A 55 -11.58 -2.04 26.39
C GLN A 55 -10.41 -1.13 26.74
N LEU A 56 -9.92 -0.36 25.75
CA LEU A 56 -8.92 0.67 25.97
C LEU A 56 -9.56 2.06 25.86
N SER A 57 -9.53 2.83 26.94
CA SER A 57 -10.02 4.20 26.94
C SER A 57 -9.15 5.11 26.05
N GLY A 58 -9.79 5.97 25.28
CA GLY A 58 -9.11 6.94 24.40
C GLY A 58 -8.52 6.34 23.12
N CYS A 59 -8.83 5.10 22.76
CA CYS A 59 -8.44 4.54 21.46
C CYS A 59 -9.16 5.27 20.31
N ARG A 60 -8.39 5.84 19.38
CA ARG A 60 -8.91 6.46 18.14
C ARG A 60 -8.81 5.51 16.95
N ASP A 61 -7.71 4.78 16.87
CA ASP A 61 -7.44 3.87 15.76
C ASP A 61 -6.61 2.68 16.23
N ALA A 62 -6.71 1.56 15.52
CA ALA A 62 -5.97 0.36 15.83
C ALA A 62 -5.63 -0.43 14.56
N MET A 63 -4.45 -1.05 14.57
CA MET A 63 -3.98 -1.92 13.50
C MET A 63 -3.44 -3.21 14.08
N ALA A 64 -3.79 -4.34 13.48
CA ALA A 64 -3.40 -5.65 13.98
C ALA A 64 -2.53 -6.40 12.95
N SER A 65 -1.60 -7.19 13.47
CA SER A 65 -0.90 -8.27 12.76
C SER A 65 -1.23 -9.60 13.43
N GLU A 66 -0.71 -10.71 12.90
CA GLU A 66 -0.91 -12.04 13.47
C GLU A 66 -0.47 -12.14 14.94
N GLN A 67 0.53 -11.36 15.35
CA GLN A 67 1.14 -11.48 16.67
C GLN A 67 1.00 -10.22 17.53
N HIS A 68 0.57 -9.09 16.97
CA HIS A 68 0.63 -7.82 17.66
C HIS A 68 -0.52 -6.87 17.28
N VAL A 69 -0.79 -5.89 18.13
CA VAL A 69 -1.75 -4.81 17.88
C VAL A 69 -1.09 -3.46 18.18
N LEU A 70 -1.13 -2.54 17.22
CA LEU A 70 -0.84 -1.13 17.43
C LEU A 70 -2.13 -0.39 17.73
N VAL A 71 -2.09 0.45 18.75
CA VAL A 71 -3.21 1.30 19.15
C VAL A 71 -2.76 2.75 19.17
N LEU A 72 -3.49 3.61 18.48
CA LEU A 72 -3.37 5.05 18.59
C LEU A 72 -4.35 5.54 19.65
N ARG A 73 -3.81 6.05 20.76
CA ARG A 73 -4.59 6.70 21.81
C ARG A 73 -4.53 8.21 21.65
N VAL A 74 -5.69 8.83 21.72
CA VAL A 74 -5.82 10.29 21.74
C VAL A 74 -5.84 10.82 23.16
N GLU A 75 -5.44 12.08 23.27
CA GLU A 75 -5.38 12.82 24.53
C GLU A 75 -6.74 12.83 25.24
N VAL A 76 -6.73 12.33 26.48
CA VAL A 76 -7.84 12.45 27.43
C VAL A 76 -7.28 13.13 28.67
N GLU A 77 -7.89 14.24 29.10
CA GLU A 77 -7.56 14.90 30.38
C GLU A 77 -6.06 15.22 30.60
N GLY A 78 -5.40 15.84 29.62
CA GLY A 78 -4.00 16.30 29.76
C GLY A 78 -2.93 15.20 29.59
N THR A 79 -3.32 14.01 29.14
CA THR A 79 -2.38 12.96 28.72
C THR A 79 -2.00 13.15 27.25
N PRO A 80 -0.70 13.14 26.87
CA PRO A 80 -0.31 13.29 25.47
C PRO A 80 -0.81 12.10 24.65
N ALA A 81 -1.16 12.35 23.38
CA ALA A 81 -1.46 11.26 22.45
C ALA A 81 -0.27 10.30 22.37
N GLU A 82 -0.56 9.01 22.22
CA GLU A 82 0.47 7.97 22.24
C GLU A 82 0.14 6.83 21.30
N VAL A 83 1.19 6.20 20.78
CA VAL A 83 1.10 4.93 20.06
C VAL A 83 1.60 3.84 20.99
N GLN A 84 0.83 2.78 21.12
CA GLN A 84 1.17 1.62 21.93
C GLN A 84 1.21 0.37 21.06
N ALA A 85 2.18 -0.51 21.29
CA ALA A 85 2.18 -1.85 20.74
C ALA A 85 1.86 -2.87 21.82
N TRP A 86 1.02 -3.83 21.46
CA TRP A 86 0.54 -4.90 22.32
C TRP A 86 0.80 -6.24 21.67
N ALA A 87 1.05 -7.27 22.48
CA ALA A 87 0.99 -8.63 21.97
C ALA A 87 -0.48 -8.99 21.71
N ALA A 88 -0.80 -9.62 20.59
CA ALA A 88 -2.19 -9.98 20.27
C ALA A 88 -2.81 -10.87 21.37
N ALA A 89 -2.00 -11.75 21.97
CA ALA A 89 -2.40 -12.63 23.07
C ALA A 89 -2.66 -11.90 24.40
N SER A 90 -2.27 -10.63 24.55
CA SER A 90 -2.47 -9.91 25.81
C SER A 90 -3.88 -9.36 25.96
N GLU A 91 -4.73 -9.44 24.92
CA GLU A 91 -6.09 -8.89 24.94
C GLU A 91 -6.15 -7.40 25.33
N LEU A 92 -5.06 -6.67 25.06
CA LEU A 92 -4.85 -5.28 25.49
C LEU A 92 -4.92 -5.07 27.02
N GLN A 93 -4.60 -6.11 27.80
CA GLN A 93 -4.49 -6.07 29.25
C GLN A 93 -3.02 -6.05 29.70
N GLY A 94 -2.75 -5.37 30.81
CA GLY A 94 -1.39 -5.23 31.36
C GLY A 94 -0.60 -4.07 30.73
N GLU A 95 0.72 -4.24 30.63
CA GLU A 95 1.62 -3.23 30.07
C GLU A 95 1.84 -3.46 28.56
N PRO A 96 1.85 -2.39 27.74
CA PRO A 96 2.19 -2.49 26.33
C PRO A 96 3.66 -2.89 26.15
N LEU A 97 3.97 -3.58 25.04
CA LEU A 97 5.33 -3.94 24.63
C LEU A 97 6.23 -2.70 24.51
N TRP A 98 5.66 -1.60 24.02
CA TRP A 98 6.26 -0.28 24.09
C TRP A 98 5.18 0.80 23.95
N THR A 99 5.51 2.00 24.44
CA THR A 99 4.68 3.20 24.30
C THR A 99 5.52 4.34 23.75
N ARG A 100 5.00 5.05 22.75
CA ARG A 100 5.62 6.24 22.19
C ARG A 100 4.67 7.42 22.28
N LYS A 101 5.09 8.45 23.02
CA LYS A 101 4.38 9.73 23.11
C LYS A 101 4.51 10.51 21.80
N ILE A 102 3.39 11.02 21.31
CA ILE A 102 3.32 11.95 20.19
C ILE A 102 3.47 13.35 20.79
N LEU A 103 4.69 13.90 20.70
CA LEU A 103 5.00 15.22 21.22
C LEU A 103 4.47 16.30 20.27
N ARG A 104 3.74 17.28 20.80
CA ARG A 104 3.41 18.51 20.06
C ARG A 104 4.72 19.21 19.69
N GLN A 105 4.95 19.51 18.41
CA GLN A 105 5.99 20.48 18.05
C GLN A 105 5.61 21.81 18.69
N GLY A 106 6.52 22.34 19.52
CA GLY A 106 6.28 23.51 20.34
C GLY A 106 5.84 24.70 19.50
N GLY A 107 4.67 25.27 19.82
CA GLY A 107 4.33 26.60 19.37
C GLY A 107 5.46 27.55 19.73
N ARG A 108 5.94 28.34 18.77
CA ARG A 108 6.84 29.47 19.00
C ARG A 108 6.37 30.19 20.27
N LYS A 109 7.21 30.23 21.31
CA LYS A 109 7.03 31.15 22.44
C LYS A 109 6.88 32.55 21.85
N LYS A 110 5.66 33.06 21.81
CA LYS A 110 5.44 34.51 21.78
C LYS A 110 5.61 34.98 23.21
N ASP A 111 6.82 35.41 23.52
CA ASP A 111 7.05 36.28 24.67
C ASP A 111 6.36 37.62 24.39
N SER A 112 5.15 37.79 24.90
CA SER A 112 4.58 39.12 25.17
C SER A 112 3.48 38.98 26.21
N GLY A 113 3.74 39.53 27.39
CA GLY A 113 2.91 39.37 28.57
C GLY A 113 1.60 40.16 28.59
N SER A 114 1.01 40.10 29.79
CA SER A 114 -0.18 40.76 30.34
C SER A 114 -1.55 40.12 30.04
N GLY A 115 -2.17 39.61 31.12
CA GLY A 115 -3.50 40.06 31.53
C GLY A 115 -4.69 39.15 31.23
N ASP A 116 -5.21 38.57 32.31
CA ASP A 116 -6.62 38.24 32.58
C ASP A 116 -7.25 36.91 32.14
N GLN A 117 -8.02 36.38 33.09
CA GLN A 117 -8.63 35.07 33.20
C GLN A 117 -9.88 34.90 32.32
N ALA A 118 -10.08 33.71 31.76
CA ALA A 118 -11.38 33.04 31.72
C ALA A 118 -11.21 31.57 31.29
N GLY A 119 -11.86 30.67 32.02
CA GLY A 119 -11.82 29.23 31.78
C GLY A 119 -12.38 28.83 30.42
N GLY A 120 -11.68 27.89 29.78
CA GLY A 120 -12.12 27.16 28.60
C GLY A 120 -11.56 25.74 28.65
N HIS A 121 -12.24 24.85 29.37
CA HIS A 121 -12.00 23.41 29.26
C HIS A 121 -12.53 22.94 27.91
N GLY A 122 -11.63 22.90 26.94
CA GLY A 122 -11.84 22.31 25.63
C GLY A 122 -10.48 22.19 24.98
N GLY A 123 -9.74 21.13 25.33
CA GLY A 123 -8.46 20.84 24.70
C GLY A 123 -8.66 20.87 23.18
N SER A 124 -7.93 21.76 22.51
CA SER A 124 -8.01 21.89 21.06
C SER A 124 -7.74 20.52 20.42
N PRO A 125 -8.52 20.08 19.41
CA PRO A 125 -8.32 18.79 18.77
C PRO A 125 -6.86 18.57 18.38
N LEU A 126 -6.36 17.34 18.53
CA LEU A 126 -5.04 16.95 18.04
C LEU A 126 -4.91 17.37 16.58
N ASP A 127 -3.88 18.16 16.28
CA ASP A 127 -3.52 18.51 14.91
C ASP A 127 -3.22 17.21 14.15
N PRO A 128 -3.99 16.86 13.09
CA PRO A 128 -3.75 15.68 12.28
C PRO A 128 -2.31 15.61 11.73
N ALA A 129 -1.66 16.76 11.52
CA ALA A 129 -0.27 16.85 11.07
C ALA A 129 0.75 16.28 12.08
N LEU A 130 0.35 16.04 13.32
CA LEU A 130 1.20 15.43 14.36
C LEU A 130 1.07 13.91 14.43
N LEU A 131 0.12 13.30 13.70
CA LEU A 131 -0.05 11.86 13.70
C LEU A 131 1.02 11.20 12.83
N PRO A 132 1.56 10.04 13.25
CA PRO A 132 2.49 9.30 12.41
C PRO A 132 1.77 8.90 11.12
N LEU A 133 2.40 9.17 9.98
CA LEU A 133 1.94 8.63 8.71
C LEU A 133 2.11 7.12 8.75
N VAL A 134 1.02 6.43 8.45
CA VAL A 134 1.01 4.98 8.38
C VAL A 134 0.89 4.59 6.90
N PRO A 135 1.91 4.02 6.24
CA PRO A 135 1.75 3.39 4.93
C PRO A 135 0.52 2.53 4.75
N GLU A 136 0.01 2.54 3.52
CA GLU A 136 -1.01 1.63 3.01
C GLU A 136 -0.63 0.14 3.29
N PRO A 137 -1.58 -0.82 3.24
CA PRO A 137 -1.45 -2.13 3.88
C PRO A 137 -0.15 -2.88 3.50
N GLY A 138 0.72 -3.02 4.49
CA GLY A 138 2.04 -3.65 4.36
C GLY A 138 2.89 -3.61 5.63
N TRP A 139 2.27 -3.31 6.78
CA TRP A 139 2.98 -3.03 8.02
C TRP A 139 3.42 -4.29 8.75
N TYR A 140 4.65 -4.26 9.26
CA TYR A 140 5.06 -5.11 10.36
C TYR A 140 4.86 -4.34 11.67
N VAL A 141 3.92 -4.80 12.50
CA VAL A 141 3.90 -4.36 13.89
C VAL A 141 5.11 -4.98 14.59
N SER A 142 6.04 -4.14 15.04
CA SER A 142 7.26 -4.56 15.71
C SER A 142 7.07 -4.56 17.24
N PRO A 143 7.60 -5.56 17.96
CA PRO A 143 7.67 -5.54 19.43
C PRO A 143 8.74 -4.56 19.96
N ARG A 144 9.54 -3.95 19.08
CA ARG A 144 10.51 -2.91 19.44
C ARG A 144 10.01 -1.55 18.95
N GLN A 145 10.17 -0.54 19.79
CA GLN A 145 9.84 0.84 19.44
C GLN A 145 10.64 1.27 18.19
N PRO A 146 9.97 1.78 17.14
CA PRO A 146 10.65 2.21 15.93
C PRO A 146 11.45 3.49 16.19
N PHE A 147 12.58 3.63 15.49
CA PHE A 147 13.23 4.94 15.35
C PHE A 147 12.34 5.87 14.53
N SER A 148 12.45 7.17 14.75
CA SER A 148 11.67 8.15 14.00
C SER A 148 12.45 9.43 13.80
N GLN A 149 12.40 9.93 12.58
CA GLN A 149 12.90 11.24 12.21
C GLN A 149 11.72 12.04 11.65
N PRO A 150 11.48 13.28 12.13
CA PRO A 150 10.46 14.12 11.53
C PRO A 150 10.84 14.41 10.08
N LEU A 151 9.84 14.44 9.20
CA LEU A 151 9.99 14.98 7.86
C LEU A 151 10.26 16.48 7.93
N ALA A 152 10.80 17.04 6.85
CA ALA A 152 10.95 18.48 6.71
C ALA A 152 9.59 19.18 6.96
N PRO A 153 9.51 20.24 7.79
CA PRO A 153 8.25 20.86 8.19
C PRO A 153 7.38 21.36 7.02
N GLU A 154 8.01 21.73 5.92
CA GLU A 154 7.38 22.12 4.66
C GLU A 154 6.67 20.97 3.95
N LEU A 155 7.06 19.73 4.21
CA LEU A 155 6.54 18.55 3.54
C LEU A 155 5.30 18.04 4.30
N LYS A 156 4.14 18.47 3.81
CA LYS A 156 2.84 18.05 4.34
C LYS A 156 2.41 16.74 3.71
N ALA A 157 2.81 15.65 4.32
CA ALA A 157 2.52 14.32 3.80
C ALA A 157 1.04 13.95 3.84
N ARG A 158 0.55 13.37 2.74
CA ARG A 158 -0.79 12.82 2.57
C ARG A 158 -0.80 11.30 2.55
N GLN A 159 0.15 10.68 1.83
CA GLN A 159 0.26 9.23 1.70
C GLN A 159 1.73 8.82 1.65
N LEU A 160 2.12 7.81 2.42
CA LEU A 160 3.45 7.21 2.38
C LEU A 160 3.31 5.75 1.94
N VAL A 161 4.13 5.27 1.02
CA VAL A 161 4.14 3.89 0.55
C VAL A 161 5.57 3.36 0.56
N LEU A 162 5.74 2.09 0.90
CA LEU A 162 7.04 1.44 0.98
C LEU A 162 7.13 0.37 -0.10
N GLY A 163 8.19 0.40 -0.89
CA GLY A 163 8.64 -0.74 -1.66
C GLY A 163 9.56 -1.64 -0.83
N ALA A 164 10.34 -2.52 -1.48
CA ALA A 164 11.26 -3.40 -0.73
C ALA A 164 12.42 -2.64 -0.08
N GLU A 165 12.96 -1.63 -0.78
CA GLU A 165 14.14 -0.88 -0.36
C GLU A 165 14.04 0.63 -0.63
N HIS A 166 12.84 1.12 -0.94
CA HIS A 166 12.58 2.53 -1.25
C HIS A 166 11.21 2.95 -0.70
N ALA A 167 11.00 4.26 -0.59
CA ALA A 167 9.76 4.85 -0.14
C ALA A 167 9.26 5.90 -1.13
N LEU A 168 7.94 6.00 -1.24
CA LEU A 168 7.21 7.02 -1.99
C LEU A 168 6.37 7.83 -1.02
N LEU A 169 6.35 9.13 -1.19
CA LEU A 169 5.56 10.05 -0.38
C LEU A 169 4.82 11.00 -1.29
N LEU A 170 3.50 11.00 -1.17
CA LEU A 170 2.61 11.96 -1.78
C LEU A 170 2.30 13.03 -0.74
N ASP A 171 2.53 14.30 -1.08
CA ASP A 171 2.17 15.42 -0.22
C ASP A 171 0.74 15.94 -0.48
N GLU A 172 0.27 16.87 0.36
CA GLU A 172 -1.06 17.50 0.24
C GLU A 172 -1.24 18.31 -1.05
N THR A 173 -0.16 18.71 -1.71
CA THR A 173 -0.20 19.46 -2.97
C THR A 173 -0.20 18.55 -4.21
N GLY A 174 -0.12 17.23 -4.01
CA GLY A 174 -0.07 16.24 -5.08
C GLY A 174 1.34 16.00 -5.63
N GLN A 175 2.40 16.46 -4.94
CA GLN A 175 3.78 16.24 -5.35
C GLN A 175 4.30 14.92 -4.78
N VAL A 176 5.14 14.24 -5.58
CA VAL A 176 5.73 12.94 -5.24
C VAL A 176 7.19 13.10 -4.86
N TYR A 177 7.57 12.49 -3.75
CA TYR A 177 8.93 12.40 -3.25
C TYR A 177 9.33 10.94 -3.09
N THR A 178 10.59 10.64 -3.37
CA THR A 178 11.15 9.28 -3.30
C THR A 178 12.49 9.28 -2.59
N TRP A 179 12.78 8.20 -1.86
CA TRP A 179 14.10 7.97 -1.26
C TRP A 179 14.34 6.48 -0.97
N GLY A 180 15.56 6.14 -0.58
CA GLY A 180 16.06 4.79 -0.36
C GLY A 180 16.99 4.33 -1.48
N THR A 181 16.99 3.04 -1.78
CA THR A 181 17.80 2.46 -2.86
C THR A 181 17.25 2.88 -4.24
N GLY A 182 18.11 3.41 -5.11
CA GLY A 182 17.78 3.74 -6.51
C GLY A 182 18.48 2.91 -7.58
N ARG A 183 19.17 1.83 -7.20
CA ARG A 183 20.01 1.00 -8.10
C ARG A 183 19.31 0.44 -9.34
N LEU A 184 17.98 0.34 -9.30
CA LEU A 184 17.15 -0.16 -10.39
C LEU A 184 16.19 0.91 -10.93
N GLY A 185 16.50 2.19 -10.71
CA GLY A 185 15.73 3.33 -11.22
C GLY A 185 14.41 3.57 -10.49
N GLN A 186 14.11 2.85 -9.40
CA GLN A 186 12.83 2.94 -8.68
C GLN A 186 12.59 4.31 -7.99
N LEU A 187 13.58 5.20 -7.97
CA LEU A 187 13.38 6.55 -7.46
C LEU A 187 12.88 7.54 -8.52
N GLY A 188 13.00 7.24 -9.82
CA GLY A 188 12.44 8.11 -10.86
C GLY A 188 13.18 9.43 -11.09
N HIS A 189 14.38 9.61 -10.50
CA HIS A 189 15.19 10.83 -10.64
C HIS A 189 16.06 10.90 -11.91
N GLY A 190 15.90 9.95 -12.84
CA GLY A 190 16.75 9.80 -14.02
C GLY A 190 18.14 9.21 -13.73
N ALA A 191 18.37 8.79 -12.49
CA ALA A 191 19.66 8.37 -11.97
C ALA A 191 19.53 7.04 -11.18
N LEU A 192 20.64 6.35 -10.87
CA LEU A 192 20.66 5.03 -10.21
C LEU A 192 21.25 5.06 -8.79
N GLU A 193 21.45 6.27 -8.27
CA GLU A 193 21.97 6.54 -6.95
C GLU A 193 20.91 6.36 -5.87
N ALA A 194 21.35 6.11 -4.65
CA ALA A 194 20.48 6.10 -3.49
C ALA A 194 20.25 7.54 -2.98
N GLU A 195 19.06 7.80 -2.48
CA GLU A 195 18.71 9.05 -1.81
C GLU A 195 18.43 8.74 -0.34
N LEU A 196 19.08 9.46 0.58
CA LEU A 196 18.93 9.20 2.02
C LEU A 196 17.73 9.93 2.62
N GLU A 197 17.27 10.98 1.96
CA GLU A 197 16.18 11.84 2.39
C GLU A 197 15.17 12.02 1.24
N PRO A 198 13.89 12.32 1.53
CA PRO A 198 12.87 12.53 0.51
C PRO A 198 13.31 13.56 -0.53
N ARG A 199 13.44 13.14 -1.79
CA ARG A 199 13.73 14.02 -2.92
C ARG A 199 12.52 14.07 -3.85
N GLN A 200 12.17 15.26 -4.32
CA GLN A 200 11.06 15.43 -5.25
C GLN A 200 11.37 14.76 -6.59
N VAL A 201 10.37 14.09 -7.17
CA VAL A 201 10.44 13.56 -8.54
C VAL A 201 10.16 14.69 -9.52
N GLU A 202 11.19 15.44 -9.91
CA GLU A 202 11.09 16.64 -10.75
C GLU A 202 10.40 16.40 -12.10
N ALA A 203 10.51 15.20 -12.66
CA ALA A 203 9.86 14.82 -13.91
C ALA A 203 8.32 14.88 -13.86
N LEU A 204 7.73 14.85 -12.65
CA LEU A 204 6.28 14.96 -12.43
C LEU A 204 5.85 16.39 -12.06
N GLN A 205 6.76 17.36 -12.07
CA GLN A 205 6.45 18.73 -11.68
C GLN A 205 5.40 19.34 -12.61
N GLY A 206 4.36 19.95 -12.00
CA GLY A 206 3.24 20.54 -12.73
C GLY A 206 2.06 19.59 -12.95
N LEU A 207 2.20 18.31 -12.57
CA LEU A 207 1.11 17.34 -12.57
C LEU A 207 0.69 17.05 -11.12
N THR A 208 -0.61 17.13 -10.84
CA THR A 208 -1.15 16.84 -9.50
C THR A 208 -1.47 15.36 -9.37
N MET A 209 -0.76 14.66 -8.48
CA MET A 209 -0.97 13.23 -8.24
C MET A 209 -2.04 12.97 -7.19
N ALA A 210 -2.86 11.95 -7.44
CA ALA A 210 -3.90 11.48 -6.52
C ALA A 210 -3.45 10.26 -5.71
N GLN A 211 -2.57 9.43 -6.24
CA GLN A 211 -2.14 8.21 -5.55
C GLN A 211 -0.71 7.83 -5.91
N VAL A 212 -0.03 7.19 -4.97
CA VAL A 212 1.24 6.50 -5.18
C VAL A 212 1.11 5.01 -4.82
N ALA A 213 1.87 4.15 -5.51
CA ALA A 213 2.06 2.75 -5.14
C ALA A 213 3.50 2.31 -5.43
N ALA A 214 3.99 1.33 -4.68
CA ALA A 214 5.36 0.83 -4.80
C ALA A 214 5.39 -0.69 -4.69
N GLY A 215 6.14 -1.32 -5.61
CA GLY A 215 6.43 -2.73 -5.55
C GLY A 215 7.82 -3.01 -4.99
N GLY A 216 8.36 -4.20 -5.28
CA GLY A 216 9.71 -4.56 -4.82
C GLY A 216 10.77 -3.58 -5.34
N TRP A 217 10.78 -3.36 -6.65
CA TRP A 217 11.77 -2.52 -7.36
C TRP A 217 11.15 -1.64 -8.45
N HIS A 218 9.88 -1.31 -8.31
CA HIS A 218 9.19 -0.39 -9.21
C HIS A 218 8.22 0.48 -8.42
N SER A 219 7.83 1.57 -9.04
CA SER A 219 7.04 2.62 -8.42
C SER A 219 6.08 3.16 -9.45
N LEU A 220 4.94 3.64 -8.98
CA LEU A 220 3.96 4.29 -9.84
C LEU A 220 3.23 5.40 -9.10
N CYS A 221 2.61 6.27 -9.88
CA CYS A 221 1.64 7.22 -9.40
C CYS A 221 0.49 7.38 -10.40
N VAL A 222 -0.66 7.80 -9.87
CA VAL A 222 -1.87 8.09 -10.64
C VAL A 222 -2.19 9.57 -10.50
N SER A 223 -2.38 10.29 -11.60
CA SER A 223 -2.78 11.70 -11.61
C SER A 223 -4.23 11.90 -11.16
N GLU A 224 -4.62 13.12 -10.80
CA GLU A 224 -6.04 13.44 -10.59
C GLU A 224 -6.92 13.25 -11.84
N ALA A 225 -6.33 13.29 -13.03
CA ALA A 225 -7.02 12.99 -14.29
C ALA A 225 -7.13 11.48 -14.55
N GLY A 226 -6.44 10.63 -13.78
CA GLY A 226 -6.42 9.19 -13.96
C GLY A 226 -5.30 8.69 -14.88
N ASP A 227 -4.32 9.55 -15.18
CA ASP A 227 -3.10 9.18 -15.92
C ASP A 227 -2.19 8.32 -15.04
N LEU A 228 -1.61 7.27 -15.64
CA LEU A 228 -0.70 6.37 -14.95
C LEU A 228 0.75 6.66 -15.34
N TYR A 229 1.61 6.87 -14.35
CA TYR A 229 3.06 6.96 -14.54
C TYR A 229 3.76 5.85 -13.76
N ILE A 230 4.70 5.16 -14.39
CA ILE A 230 5.39 4.00 -13.81
C ILE A 230 6.89 4.02 -14.15
N TRP A 231 7.72 3.59 -13.21
CA TRP A 231 9.18 3.56 -13.36
C TRP A 231 9.85 2.50 -12.47
N GLY A 232 11.14 2.24 -12.74
CA GLY A 232 11.98 1.31 -12.00
C GLY A 232 12.48 0.13 -12.82
N TRP A 233 12.48 -1.06 -12.23
CA TRP A 233 12.97 -2.30 -12.84
C TRP A 233 11.90 -2.96 -13.71
N ASN A 234 12.25 -3.54 -14.86
CA ASN A 234 11.28 -4.09 -15.83
C ASN A 234 11.58 -5.51 -16.38
N GLU A 235 12.54 -6.24 -15.81
CA GLU A 235 12.86 -7.60 -16.32
C GLU A 235 11.73 -8.62 -16.12
N SER A 236 10.70 -8.30 -15.34
CA SER A 236 9.50 -9.13 -15.22
C SER A 236 8.27 -8.54 -15.91
N GLY A 237 8.44 -7.45 -16.68
CA GLY A 237 7.36 -6.77 -17.39
C GLY A 237 6.50 -5.85 -16.52
N GLN A 238 6.87 -5.63 -15.25
CA GLN A 238 6.05 -4.88 -14.28
C GLN A 238 5.86 -3.39 -14.61
N LEU A 239 6.61 -2.83 -15.56
CA LEU A 239 6.38 -1.45 -16.00
C LEU A 239 5.47 -1.37 -17.23
N ALA A 240 4.98 -2.51 -17.73
CA ALA A 240 4.26 -2.59 -19.00
C ALA A 240 5.05 -2.02 -20.21
N LEU A 241 6.38 -2.14 -20.15
CA LEU A 241 7.32 -1.77 -21.22
C LEU A 241 7.95 -3.03 -21.81
N PRO A 242 8.36 -3.04 -23.09
CA PRO A 242 8.92 -4.23 -23.74
C PRO A 242 10.03 -4.90 -22.93
N SER A 243 9.81 -6.16 -22.56
CA SER A 243 10.70 -6.92 -21.68
C SER A 243 11.38 -8.07 -22.43
N ARG A 244 12.71 -8.06 -22.44
CA ARG A 244 13.51 -9.09 -23.13
C ARG A 244 13.21 -10.50 -22.60
N ALA A 245 13.12 -10.63 -21.27
CA ALA A 245 12.89 -11.90 -20.60
C ALA A 245 11.54 -12.54 -20.98
N ILE A 246 10.53 -11.73 -21.26
CA ILE A 246 9.20 -12.20 -21.69
C ILE A 246 9.23 -12.57 -23.17
N ALA A 247 9.79 -11.70 -24.02
CA ALA A 247 9.91 -11.96 -25.45
C ALA A 247 10.72 -13.23 -25.78
N GLU A 248 11.79 -13.52 -25.05
CA GLU A 248 12.57 -14.75 -25.22
C GLU A 248 11.79 -16.01 -24.83
N ARG A 249 10.92 -15.92 -23.82
CA ARG A 249 10.09 -17.05 -23.37
C ARG A 249 8.96 -17.37 -24.31
N GLU A 250 8.24 -16.36 -24.80
CA GLU A 250 7.16 -16.56 -25.78
C GLU A 250 7.69 -17.25 -27.04
N LYS A 251 8.89 -16.88 -27.47
CA LYS A 251 9.60 -17.50 -28.59
C LYS A 251 10.01 -18.94 -28.33
N THR A 252 10.47 -19.25 -27.12
CA THR A 252 10.78 -20.63 -26.71
C THR A 252 9.53 -21.51 -26.78
N VAL A 253 8.37 -20.97 -26.40
CA VAL A 253 7.07 -21.65 -26.50
C VAL A 253 6.57 -21.75 -27.94
N ALA A 254 6.78 -20.70 -28.75
CA ALA A 254 6.31 -20.62 -30.14
C ALA A 254 7.30 -21.22 -31.18
N GLY A 255 8.50 -21.65 -30.77
CA GLY A 255 9.55 -22.15 -31.67
C GLY A 255 10.15 -21.11 -32.63
N ALA A 256 9.97 -19.81 -32.36
CA ALA A 256 10.37 -18.72 -33.26
C ALA A 256 11.72 -18.08 -32.86
N LYS A 257 12.54 -17.66 -33.84
CA LYS A 257 13.77 -16.89 -33.58
C LYS A 257 13.44 -15.47 -33.11
N ILE A 258 14.25 -14.88 -32.23
CA ILE A 258 14.16 -13.45 -31.91
C ILE A 258 14.50 -12.66 -33.19
N PRO A 259 13.59 -11.85 -33.75
CA PRO A 259 13.99 -10.88 -34.75
C PRO A 259 15.01 -9.97 -34.09
N ALA A 260 16.23 -9.92 -34.62
CA ALA A 260 17.23 -8.97 -34.18
C ALA A 260 16.75 -7.53 -34.41
N THR A 261 15.71 -7.34 -35.23
CA THR A 261 15.16 -6.06 -35.65
C THR A 261 13.63 -6.05 -35.57
N VAL A 262 13.05 -4.93 -35.16
CA VAL A 262 11.65 -4.58 -35.46
C VAL A 262 11.62 -4.10 -36.93
N GLY A 263 10.45 -4.05 -37.57
CA GLY A 263 10.31 -3.54 -38.93
C GLY A 263 11.16 -2.27 -39.17
N ASP A 264 11.76 -2.20 -40.37
CA ASP A 264 12.75 -1.22 -40.82
C ASP A 264 14.21 -1.35 -40.31
N GLY A 265 14.56 -2.45 -39.64
CA GLY A 265 15.96 -2.80 -39.38
C GLY A 265 16.53 -2.25 -38.07
N ASP A 266 15.72 -1.59 -37.26
CA ASP A 266 16.10 -1.14 -35.92
C ASP A 266 16.11 -2.30 -34.93
N PRO A 267 17.13 -2.43 -34.06
CA PRO A 267 17.19 -3.50 -33.08
C PRO A 267 16.00 -3.45 -32.12
N ALA A 268 15.47 -4.61 -31.74
CA ALA A 268 14.40 -4.71 -30.74
C ALA A 268 14.82 -3.97 -29.45
N GLN A 269 14.17 -2.83 -29.18
CA GLN A 269 14.45 -2.02 -28.01
C GLN A 269 13.71 -2.61 -26.81
N PHE A 270 14.47 -3.25 -25.92
CA PHE A 270 13.98 -3.73 -24.63
C PHE A 270 14.39 -2.77 -23.54
N ILE A 271 13.48 -2.53 -22.59
CA ILE A 271 13.72 -1.64 -21.46
C ILE A 271 13.88 -2.51 -20.21
N SER A 272 15.10 -2.57 -19.68
CA SER A 272 15.42 -3.29 -18.43
C SER A 272 15.17 -2.42 -17.20
N ILE A 273 15.50 -1.14 -17.30
CA ILE A 273 15.36 -0.13 -16.26
C ILE A 273 14.80 1.14 -16.91
N GLN A 274 13.80 1.70 -16.27
CA GLN A 274 13.18 2.97 -16.63
C GLN A 274 13.41 3.94 -15.45
N PRO A 275 14.47 4.76 -15.45
CA PRO A 275 14.87 5.54 -14.28
C PRO A 275 14.11 6.85 -14.11
N PHE A 276 13.13 7.14 -14.98
CA PHE A 276 12.24 8.30 -14.90
C PHE A 276 10.79 7.85 -15.14
N PRO A 277 9.78 8.54 -14.57
CA PRO A 277 8.37 8.25 -14.79
C PRO A 277 8.03 8.15 -16.27
N ALA A 278 7.56 6.98 -16.70
CA ALA A 278 7.01 6.77 -18.03
C ALA A 278 5.48 6.81 -17.95
N PHE A 279 4.86 7.59 -18.82
CA PHE A 279 3.42 7.56 -19.01
C PHE A 279 3.00 6.22 -19.62
N LEU A 280 1.94 5.62 -19.08
CA LEU A 280 1.41 4.32 -19.48
C LEU A 280 -0.07 4.47 -19.84
N ASP A 281 -0.37 4.34 -21.13
CA ASP A 281 -1.74 4.25 -21.63
C ASP A 281 -2.33 2.87 -21.34
N LEU A 282 -3.48 2.83 -20.67
CA LEU A 282 -4.28 1.63 -20.59
C LEU A 282 -5.05 1.39 -21.91
N PRO A 283 -5.34 0.13 -22.25
CA PRO A 283 -6.20 -0.18 -23.38
C PRO A 283 -7.51 0.62 -23.35
N SER A 284 -7.95 1.11 -24.51
CA SER A 284 -9.15 1.95 -24.67
C SER A 284 -9.10 3.35 -24.05
N GLY A 285 -7.95 3.78 -23.53
CA GLY A 285 -7.81 5.11 -22.90
C GLY A 285 -8.51 5.21 -21.54
N SER A 286 -8.71 4.07 -20.86
CA SER A 286 -9.41 4.04 -19.58
C SER A 286 -8.62 4.78 -18.49
N GLU A 287 -9.32 5.64 -17.75
CA GLU A 287 -8.74 6.42 -16.65
C GLU A 287 -8.59 5.55 -15.39
N VAL A 288 -7.43 5.62 -14.72
CA VAL A 288 -7.15 4.87 -13.50
C VAL A 288 -7.81 5.53 -12.29
N SER A 289 -8.44 4.73 -11.44
CA SER A 289 -9.02 5.16 -10.17
C SER A 289 -8.14 4.77 -8.98
N THR A 290 -7.58 3.55 -8.99
CA THR A 290 -6.65 3.09 -7.95
C THR A 290 -5.66 2.08 -8.49
N ALA A 291 -4.48 2.00 -7.88
CA ALA A 291 -3.40 1.11 -8.24
C ALA A 291 -2.77 0.43 -7.02
N SER A 292 -2.21 -0.76 -7.24
CA SER A 292 -1.45 -1.51 -6.24
C SER A 292 -0.32 -2.29 -6.90
N CYS A 293 0.78 -2.45 -6.16
CA CYS A 293 1.99 -3.11 -6.65
C CYS A 293 2.38 -4.24 -5.70
N GLY A 294 2.66 -5.42 -6.26
CA GLY A 294 3.32 -6.49 -5.52
C GLY A 294 4.84 -6.45 -5.71
N SER A 295 5.54 -7.55 -5.43
CA SER A 295 6.99 -7.59 -5.57
C SER A 295 7.44 -7.28 -7.01
N ARG A 296 6.77 -7.91 -8.00
CA ARG A 296 7.12 -7.85 -9.43
C ARG A 296 5.90 -7.81 -10.35
N HIS A 297 4.75 -7.41 -9.84
CA HIS A 297 3.52 -7.29 -10.61
C HIS A 297 2.77 -6.04 -10.20
N THR A 298 1.88 -5.58 -11.07
CA THR A 298 1.11 -4.37 -10.91
C THR A 298 -0.33 -4.67 -11.23
N ALA A 299 -1.23 -4.07 -10.47
CA ALA A 299 -2.66 -4.15 -10.67
C ALA A 299 -3.27 -2.74 -10.57
N VAL A 300 -4.16 -2.41 -11.50
CA VAL A 300 -4.87 -1.12 -11.52
C VAL A 300 -6.34 -1.34 -11.79
N VAL A 301 -7.15 -0.49 -11.19
CA VAL A 301 -8.59 -0.44 -11.38
C VAL A 301 -8.92 0.85 -12.10
N THR A 302 -9.73 0.76 -13.16
CA THR A 302 -10.19 1.93 -13.91
C THR A 302 -11.35 2.62 -13.19
N ARG A 303 -11.75 3.82 -13.63
CA ARG A 303 -12.95 4.49 -13.13
C ARG A 303 -14.25 3.75 -13.48
N ASP A 304 -14.22 2.92 -14.52
CA ASP A 304 -15.31 2.05 -14.95
C ASP A 304 -15.29 0.67 -14.24
N GLY A 305 -14.37 0.48 -13.29
CA GLY A 305 -14.27 -0.73 -12.48
C GLY A 305 -13.68 -1.94 -13.17
N GLU A 306 -12.94 -1.72 -14.26
CA GLU A 306 -12.17 -2.77 -14.91
C GLU A 306 -10.84 -2.98 -14.17
N LEU A 307 -10.45 -4.24 -13.96
CA LEU A 307 -9.16 -4.60 -13.38
C LEU A 307 -8.17 -4.97 -14.48
N TYR A 308 -7.02 -4.31 -14.50
CA TYR A 308 -5.88 -4.66 -15.34
C TYR A 308 -4.71 -5.13 -14.47
N THR A 309 -4.03 -6.19 -14.89
CA THR A 309 -2.84 -6.72 -14.20
C THR A 309 -1.75 -7.11 -15.19
N TRP A 310 -0.49 -6.90 -14.80
CA TRP A 310 0.68 -7.27 -15.58
C TRP A 310 1.91 -7.50 -14.69
N GLY A 311 3.01 -7.92 -15.32
CA GLY A 311 4.27 -8.26 -14.67
C GLY A 311 4.44 -9.76 -14.46
N TRP A 312 5.11 -10.12 -13.36
CA TRP A 312 5.42 -11.51 -13.05
C TRP A 312 4.17 -12.28 -12.61
N GLY A 313 3.84 -13.36 -13.31
CA GLY A 313 2.60 -14.12 -13.09
C GLY A 313 2.78 -15.60 -12.75
N LYS A 314 3.98 -16.07 -12.37
CA LYS A 314 4.23 -17.51 -12.24
C LYS A 314 3.46 -18.21 -11.12
N TYR A 315 2.91 -17.46 -10.16
CA TYR A 315 2.02 -17.99 -9.12
C TYR A 315 0.54 -17.68 -9.38
N GLY A 316 0.20 -17.16 -10.56
CA GLY A 316 -1.18 -16.85 -10.94
C GLY A 316 -1.72 -15.54 -10.35
N GLN A 317 -0.88 -14.71 -9.73
CA GLN A 317 -1.30 -13.44 -9.12
C GLN A 317 -1.94 -12.45 -10.09
N LEU A 318 -1.71 -12.62 -11.40
CA LEU A 318 -2.32 -11.75 -12.41
C LEU A 318 -3.81 -12.08 -12.63
N GLY A 319 -4.27 -13.28 -12.25
CA GLY A 319 -5.69 -13.64 -12.35
C GLY A 319 -6.17 -14.10 -13.72
N HIS A 320 -5.28 -14.26 -14.71
CA HIS A 320 -5.62 -14.60 -16.10
C HIS A 320 -5.87 -16.09 -16.37
N LYS A 321 -6.23 -16.86 -15.33
CA LYS A 321 -6.42 -18.34 -15.39
C LYS A 321 -5.20 -19.11 -15.93
N ASN A 322 -4.00 -18.51 -15.83
CA ASN A 322 -2.73 -19.10 -16.26
C ASN A 322 -1.58 -18.55 -15.39
N THR A 323 -0.33 -18.95 -15.70
CA THR A 323 0.88 -18.51 -14.99
C THR A 323 1.88 -17.76 -15.90
N ALA A 324 1.37 -17.18 -16.99
CA ALA A 324 2.16 -16.35 -17.90
C ALA A 324 2.56 -15.05 -17.20
N SER A 325 3.72 -14.52 -17.55
CA SER A 325 4.14 -13.17 -17.17
C SER A 325 3.85 -12.26 -18.35
N LEU A 326 3.47 -11.02 -18.09
CA LEU A 326 3.00 -10.07 -19.09
C LEU A 326 3.81 -8.79 -18.97
N ASP A 327 4.23 -8.23 -20.10
CA ASP A 327 4.86 -6.91 -20.19
C ASP A 327 3.92 -5.87 -20.82
N GLN A 328 2.62 -6.16 -20.82
CA GLN A 328 1.55 -5.28 -21.24
C GLN A 328 0.36 -5.41 -20.28
N PRO A 329 -0.41 -4.33 -20.03
CA PRO A 329 -1.59 -4.40 -19.19
C PRO A 329 -2.63 -5.31 -19.83
N GLN A 330 -3.10 -6.32 -19.09
CA GLN A 330 -4.17 -7.20 -19.54
C GLN A 330 -5.36 -7.11 -18.59
N ARG A 331 -6.57 -6.98 -19.15
CA ARG A 331 -7.81 -6.98 -18.37
C ARG A 331 -8.08 -8.37 -17.79
N VAL A 332 -8.50 -8.41 -16.53
CA VAL A 332 -8.91 -9.65 -15.86
C VAL A 332 -10.39 -9.92 -16.17
N ASP A 333 -10.65 -10.69 -17.22
CA ASP A 333 -12.01 -10.86 -17.78
C ASP A 333 -13.01 -11.51 -16.82
N TYR A 334 -12.57 -12.20 -15.76
CA TYR A 334 -13.46 -12.80 -14.76
C TYR A 334 -14.52 -11.81 -14.23
N PHE A 335 -14.13 -10.56 -13.95
CA PHE A 335 -15.07 -9.58 -13.40
C PHE A 335 -16.09 -9.10 -14.44
N ALA A 336 -15.64 -8.82 -15.66
CA ALA A 336 -16.51 -8.43 -16.77
C ALA A 336 -17.50 -9.57 -17.13
N ASP A 337 -17.01 -10.80 -17.22
CA ASP A 337 -17.81 -12.00 -17.54
C ASP A 337 -18.91 -12.26 -16.50
N ASN A 338 -18.73 -11.80 -15.26
CA ASN A 338 -19.66 -11.99 -14.14
C ASN A 338 -20.41 -10.71 -13.75
N LEU A 339 -20.36 -9.66 -14.58
CA LEU A 339 -21.04 -8.37 -14.34
C LEU A 339 -20.66 -7.73 -13.00
N LEU A 340 -19.39 -7.87 -12.61
CA LEU A 340 -18.82 -7.30 -11.40
C LEU A 340 -18.02 -6.04 -11.72
N HIS A 341 -18.20 -5.01 -10.90
CA HIS A 341 -17.40 -3.80 -10.89
C HIS A 341 -16.34 -3.89 -9.78
N VAL A 342 -15.07 -3.78 -10.14
CA VAL A 342 -13.98 -3.78 -9.16
C VAL A 342 -13.88 -2.39 -8.52
N GLU A 343 -13.91 -2.32 -7.19
CA GLU A 343 -13.80 -1.05 -6.45
C GLU A 343 -12.45 -0.87 -5.77
N ALA A 344 -11.75 -1.96 -5.45
CA ALA A 344 -10.42 -1.88 -4.84
C ALA A 344 -9.55 -3.08 -5.20
N VAL A 345 -8.24 -2.84 -5.25
CA VAL A 345 -7.22 -3.87 -5.45
C VAL A 345 -6.07 -3.67 -4.47
N ILE A 346 -5.58 -4.77 -3.90
CA ILE A 346 -4.41 -4.79 -3.01
C ILE A 346 -3.50 -5.95 -3.44
N CYS A 347 -2.26 -5.63 -3.79
CA CYS A 347 -1.23 -6.61 -4.08
C CYS A 347 -0.40 -6.87 -2.82
N GLY A 348 -0.29 -8.14 -2.42
CA GLY A 348 0.81 -8.58 -1.57
C GLY A 348 2.06 -8.89 -2.40
N PRO A 349 3.12 -9.48 -1.80
CA PRO A 349 4.35 -9.78 -2.52
C PRO A 349 4.12 -10.63 -3.78
N TRP A 350 3.21 -11.62 -3.69
CA TRP A 350 3.00 -12.63 -4.74
C TRP A 350 1.54 -13.02 -4.95
N ASN A 351 0.61 -12.18 -4.51
CA ASN A 351 -0.84 -12.42 -4.55
C ASN A 351 -1.57 -11.09 -4.76
N THR A 352 -2.79 -11.18 -5.26
CA THR A 352 -3.66 -10.02 -5.53
C THR A 352 -5.01 -10.28 -4.90
N TYR A 353 -5.47 -9.31 -4.12
CA TYR A 353 -6.79 -9.28 -3.50
C TYR A 353 -7.63 -8.22 -4.17
N VAL A 354 -8.89 -8.54 -4.42
CA VAL A 354 -9.81 -7.67 -5.15
C VAL A 354 -11.11 -7.58 -4.38
N TYR A 355 -11.61 -6.36 -4.22
CA TYR A 355 -12.97 -6.12 -3.76
C TYR A 355 -13.81 -5.69 -4.96
N ALA A 356 -14.84 -6.46 -5.25
CA ALA A 356 -15.74 -6.23 -6.37
C ALA A 356 -17.20 -6.35 -5.90
N VAL A 357 -18.06 -5.57 -6.53
CA VAL A 357 -19.50 -5.52 -6.27
C VAL A 357 -20.28 -5.81 -7.55
N GLU A 358 -21.53 -6.23 -7.43
CA GLU A 358 -22.41 -6.35 -8.59
C GLU A 358 -22.61 -4.96 -9.22
N GLY A 359 -22.47 -4.88 -10.55
CA GLY A 359 -22.72 -3.64 -11.27
C GLY A 359 -24.16 -3.17 -11.04
N LYS A 360 -24.33 -1.90 -10.65
CA LYS A 360 -25.65 -1.27 -10.66
C LYS A 360 -26.04 -1.03 -12.12
N ASN A 361 -27.04 -1.77 -12.60
CA ASN A 361 -27.68 -1.53 -13.89
C ASN A 361 -28.23 -0.09 -14.01
#